data_AF-A0A925ZF57-F1
#
_entry.id   AF-A0A925ZF57-F1
#
_cell.length_a   1.000
_cell.length_b   1.000
_cell.length_c   1.000
_cell.angle_alpha   90.00
_cell.angle_beta   90.00
_cell.angle_gamma   90.00
#
_symmetry.space_group_name_H-M   'P 1'
#
loop_
_entity.id
_entity.type
_entity.pdbx_description
1 polymer ?
#
loop_
_entity_poly.entity_id
_entity_poly.type
_entity_poly.pdbx_seq_one_letter_code
_entity_poly.pdbx_strand_id
1 'polypeptide(L)' 'KFIDKTLMLTLSEKNFLNTAYHVWGYFKDVATIKERERFDMYINNKDFNEKFKLFIYKLALKYNTVYLLESYYFLY' A
#
# COMPACT_ATOMS: atom_id res chain seq x y z
N LYS A 1 -17.78 13.99 -1.32
CA LYS A 1 -16.52 13.35 -1.78
C LYS A 1 -15.55 13.34 -0.60
N PHE A 2 -15.34 12.19 0.04
CA PHE A 2 -14.61 12.04 1.31
C PHE A 2 -13.25 11.35 1.14
N ILE A 3 -12.61 11.54 -0.01
CA ILE A 3 -11.39 10.82 -0.36
C ILE A 3 -10.15 11.64 0.04
N ASP A 4 -10.23 12.96 -0.09
CA ASP A 4 -9.08 13.85 0.11
C ASP A 4 -8.69 14.06 1.59
N LYS A 5 -9.63 13.86 2.53
CA LYS A 5 -9.38 14.08 3.97
C LYS A 5 -8.53 12.98 4.61
N THR A 6 -8.49 11.78 4.05
CA THR A 6 -7.80 10.63 4.66
C THR A 6 -6.29 10.66 4.39
N LEU A 7 -5.87 11.27 3.27
CA LEU A 7 -4.46 11.39 2.88
C LEU A 7 -3.64 12.36 3.76
N MET A 8 -4.28 13.34 4.39
CA MET A 8 -3.59 14.35 5.20
C MET A 8 -3.41 13.98 6.68
N LEU A 9 -3.97 12.86 7.15
CA LEU A 9 -3.87 12.41 8.55
C LEU A 9 -2.60 11.57 8.78
N THR A 10 -1.45 12.21 8.58
CA THR A 10 -0.26 12.13 9.44
C THR A 10 0.02 10.79 10.16
N LEU A 11 0.82 9.95 9.50
CA LEU A 11 2.11 9.41 9.98
C LEU A 11 2.25 9.13 11.51
N SER A 12 1.49 8.18 12.04
CA SER A 12 1.87 7.42 13.24
C SER A 12 2.08 5.95 12.84
N GLU A 13 2.90 5.16 13.53
CA GLU A 13 3.11 3.72 13.17
C GLU A 13 1.78 2.97 12.98
N LYS A 14 0.76 3.30 13.79
CA LYS A 14 -0.61 2.77 13.65
C LYS A 14 -1.31 3.25 12.37
N ASN A 15 -1.11 4.50 11.96
CA ASN A 15 -1.66 5.03 10.72
C ASN A 15 -0.98 4.42 9.49
N PHE A 16 0.31 4.06 9.58
CA PHE A 16 1.03 3.36 8.50
C PHE A 16 0.51 1.94 8.30
N LEU A 17 0.35 1.16 9.37
CA LEU A 17 -0.17 -0.20 9.28
C LEU A 17 -1.58 -0.19 8.64
N ASN A 18 -2.44 0.72 9.10
CA ASN A 18 -3.78 0.89 8.55
C ASN A 18 -3.74 1.30 7.08
N THR A 19 -2.87 2.21 6.70
CA THR A 19 -2.70 2.63 5.29
C THR A 19 -2.20 1.46 4.44
N ALA A 20 -1.20 0.71 4.92
CA ALA A 20 -0.66 -0.45 4.22
C ALA A 20 -1.74 -1.53 3.99
N TYR A 21 -2.56 -1.82 5.00
CA TYR A 21 -3.68 -2.76 4.87
C TYR A 21 -4.79 -2.21 3.96
N HIS A 22 -5.06 -0.91 4.00
CA HIS A 22 -6.01 -0.27 3.08
C HIS A 22 -5.55 -0.41 1.63
N VAL A 23 -4.27 -0.13 1.38
CA VAL A 23 -3.66 -0.29 0.05
C VAL A 23 -3.63 -1.77 -0.37
N TRP A 24 -3.36 -2.70 0.55
CA TRP A 24 -3.48 -4.12 0.28
C TRP A 24 -4.91 -4.54 -0.11
N GLY A 25 -5.92 -3.83 0.39
CA GLY A 25 -7.32 -4.02 0.03
C GLY A 25 -7.60 -3.97 -1.47
N TYR A 26 -6.83 -3.21 -2.25
CA TYR A 26 -6.95 -3.17 -3.72
C TYR A 26 -6.43 -4.44 -4.41
N PHE A 27 -5.57 -5.21 -3.72
CA PHE A 27 -4.90 -6.38 -4.30
C PHE A 27 -5.41 -7.70 -3.72
N LYS A 28 -6.09 -7.69 -2.57
CA LYS A 28 -6.41 -8.90 -1.79
C LYS A 28 -7.11 -10.02 -2.58
N ASP A 29 -7.91 -9.67 -3.59
CA ASP A 29 -8.72 -10.61 -4.37
C ASP A 29 -8.00 -11.11 -5.65
N VAL A 30 -6.88 -10.47 -6.03
CA VAL A 30 -6.14 -10.74 -7.29
C VAL A 30 -4.67 -11.11 -7.05
N ALA A 31 -4.12 -10.76 -5.89
CA ALA A 31 -2.75 -11.05 -5.51
C ALA A 31 -2.55 -12.55 -5.27
N THR A 32 -1.38 -13.04 -5.67
CA THR A 32 -0.97 -14.42 -5.40
C THR A 32 -0.61 -14.61 -3.93
N ILE A 33 -0.63 -15.87 -3.47
CA ILE A 33 -0.20 -16.24 -2.11
C ILE A 33 1.22 -15.73 -1.83
N LYS A 34 2.15 -15.85 -2.79
CA LYS A 34 3.53 -15.36 -2.66
C LYS A 34 3.61 -13.84 -2.46
N GLU A 35 2.76 -13.08 -3.13
CA GLU A 35 2.70 -11.63 -2.96
C GLU A 35 2.12 -11.25 -1.60
N ARG A 36 1.13 -12.03 -1.12
CA ARG A 36 0.59 -11.86 0.23
C ARG A 36 1.65 -12.14 1.30
N GLU A 37 2.36 -13.25 1.19
CA GLU A 37 3.45 -13.60 2.13
C GLU A 37 4.53 -12.51 2.16
N ARG A 38 4.90 -11.98 0.98
CA ARG A 38 5.87 -10.89 0.89
C ARG A 38 5.35 -9.60 1.52
N PHE A 39 4.07 -9.27 1.34
CA PHE A 39 3.44 -8.14 2.03
C PHE A 39 3.49 -8.33 3.55
N ASP A 40 3.04 -9.48 4.06
CA ASP A 40 3.03 -9.77 5.50
C ASP A 40 4.44 -9.75 6.10
N MET A 41 5.46 -10.17 5.35
CA MET A 41 6.87 -10.03 5.74
C MET A 41 7.28 -8.57 5.98
N TYR A 42 6.88 -7.63 5.09
CA TYR A 42 7.15 -6.21 5.29
C TYR A 42 6.39 -5.65 6.51
N ILE A 43 5.15 -6.07 6.73
CA ILE A 43 4.36 -5.64 7.89
C ILE A 43 4.99 -6.12 9.20
N ASN A 44 5.35 -7.41 9.28
CA ASN A 44 5.91 -8.01 10.50
C ASN A 44 7.27 -7.42 10.86
N ASN A 45 8.10 -7.12 9.86
CA ASN A 45 9.41 -6.48 10.07
C ASN A 45 9.31 -4.97 10.30
N LYS A 46 8.10 -4.39 10.25
CA LYS A 46 7.85 -2.94 10.23
C LYS A 46 8.71 -2.19 9.19
N ASP A 47 9.02 -2.85 8.08
CA ASP A 47 9.99 -2.38 7.10
C ASP A 47 9.30 -1.57 6.00
N PHE A 48 8.76 -0.41 6.39
CA PHE A 48 8.01 0.51 5.52
C PHE A 48 8.92 1.46 4.72
N ASN A 49 10.09 0.98 4.33
CA ASN A 49 11.08 1.75 3.58
C ASN A 49 10.71 1.85 2.08
N GLU A 50 11.58 2.47 1.29
CA GLU A 50 11.38 2.62 -0.17
C GLU A 50 11.15 1.28 -0.90
N LYS A 51 11.69 0.16 -0.40
CA LYS A 51 11.47 -1.17 -0.99
C LYS A 51 10.02 -1.61 -0.84
N PHE A 52 9.37 -1.30 0.27
CA PHE A 52 7.94 -1.55 0.45
C PHE A 52 7.11 -0.70 -0.53
N LYS A 53 7.41 0.60 -0.64
CA LYS A 53 6.75 1.48 -1.62
C LYS A 53 6.91 0.96 -3.06
N LEU A 54 8.13 0.55 -3.43
CA LEU A 54 8.41 -0.02 -4.76
C LEU A 54 7.67 -1.35 -5.00
N PHE A 55 7.54 -2.20 -3.97
CA PHE A 55 6.78 -3.43 -4.05
C PHE A 55 5.30 -3.16 -4.33
N ILE A 56 4.69 -2.22 -3.59
CA ILE A 56 3.30 -1.81 -3.81
C ILE A 56 3.11 -1.17 -5.18
N TYR A 57 4.05 -0.35 -5.65
CA TYR A 57 4.02 0.24 -6.99
C TYR A 57 4.02 -0.82 -8.09
N LYS A 58 4.87 -1.85 -7.96
CA LYS A 58 4.91 -2.96 -8.91
C LYS A 58 3.61 -3.76 -8.93
N LEU A 59 2.96 -3.96 -7.78
CA LEU A 59 1.64 -4.58 -7.72
C LEU A 59 0.58 -3.72 -8.40
N ALA A 60 0.61 -2.41 -8.15
CA ALA A 60 -0.30 -1.45 -8.78
C ALA A 60 -0.18 -1.46 -10.31
N LEU A 61 1.05 -1.53 -10.84
CA LEU A 61 1.29 -1.71 -12.28
C LEU A 61 0.81 -3.08 -12.78
N LYS A 62 1.15 -4.17 -12.09
CA LYS A 62 0.79 -5.54 -12.48
C LYS A 62 -0.72 -5.75 -12.57
N TYR A 63 -1.46 -5.21 -11.62
CA TYR A 63 -2.92 -5.36 -11.51
C TYR A 63 -3.70 -4.16 -12.06
N ASN A 64 -3.02 -3.22 -12.71
CA ASN A 64 -3.58 -2.00 -13.30
C ASN A 64 -4.51 -1.24 -12.34
N THR A 65 -4.06 -1.06 -11.11
CA THR A 65 -4.80 -0.31 -10.09
C THR A 65 -4.58 1.18 -10.32
N VAL A 66 -5.18 1.71 -11.39
CA VAL A 66 -5.00 3.10 -11.88
C VAL A 66 -5.21 4.13 -10.77
N TYR A 67 -6.24 3.94 -9.95
CA TYR A 67 -6.53 4.83 -8.82
C TYR A 67 -5.37 4.96 -7.83
N LEU A 68 -4.62 3.87 -7.59
CA LEU A 68 -3.47 3.88 -6.70
C LEU A 68 -2.23 4.48 -7.39
N LEU A 69 -2.04 4.18 -8.68
CA LEU A 69 -0.95 4.72 -9.49
C LEU A 69 -1.03 6.24 -9.65
N GLU A 70 -2.24 6.79 -9.78
CA GLU A 70 -2.50 8.22 -9.88
C GLU A 70 -2.64 8.91 -8.52
N SER A 71 -2.55 8.15 -7.42
CA SER A 71 -2.65 8.71 -6.08
C SER A 71 -1.34 9.34 -5.60
N TYR A 72 -1.45 10.29 -4.67
CA TYR A 72 -0.30 10.86 -3.97
C TYR A 72 0.48 9.86 -3.10
N TYR A 73 0.04 8.60 -3.01
CA TYR A 73 0.68 7.56 -2.21
C TYR A 73 2.15 7.29 -2.61
N PHE A 74 2.49 7.49 -3.89
CA PHE A 74 3.87 7.31 -4.38
C PHE A 74 4.67 8.62 -4.50
N LEU A 75 4.04 9.78 -4.30
CA LEU A 75 4.67 11.10 -4.43
C LEU A 75 5.36 11.57 -3.12
N TYR A 76 4.99 11.00 -1.98
CA TYR A 76 5.51 11.30 -0.64
C TYR A 76 5.98 10.02 0.05
#